data_AF-A0A1T3WF98-F1
#
_entry.id   AF-A0A1T3WF98-F1
#
_cell.length_a   1.000
_cell.length_b   1.000
_cell.length_c   1.000
_cell.angle_alpha   90.00
_cell.angle_beta   90.00
_cell.angle_gamma   90.00
#
_symmetry.space_group_name_H-M   'P 1'
#
loop_
_entity.id
_entity.type
_entity.pdbx_description
1 polymer ?
#
loop_
_entity_poly.entity_id
_entity_poly.type
_entity_poly.pdbx_seq_one_letter_code
_entity_poly.pdbx_strand_id
1 'polypeptide(L)'
;MTAQDPAVREFWDDLRKTTQARIGLGRAGTALPTREVLELAAAHAAARDAVHIPLDVQEICGAVRSVGIGEPVAVTSRATSRDEYLRRPDLGRVP
;
A
#
# COMPACT_ATOMS: atom_id res chain seq x y z
N MET A 1 16.62 -29.13 -11.34
CA MET A 1 16.59 -27.70 -11.70
C MET A 1 16.71 -26.87 -10.43
N THR A 2 17.88 -26.29 -10.19
CA THR A 2 18.10 -25.35 -9.08
C THR A 2 17.47 -24.01 -9.44
N ALA A 3 17.10 -23.19 -8.45
CA ALA A 3 16.51 -21.85 -8.65
C ALA A 3 17.45 -20.82 -9.36
N GLN A 4 18.62 -21.26 -9.82
CA GLN A 4 19.60 -20.48 -10.57
C GLN A 4 19.63 -20.82 -12.06
N ASP A 5 18.76 -21.72 -12.54
CA ASP A 5 18.57 -21.96 -13.97
C ASP A 5 18.08 -20.67 -14.65
N PRO A 6 18.82 -20.12 -15.64
CA PRO A 6 18.44 -18.90 -16.34
C PRO A 6 17.04 -18.96 -16.96
N ALA A 7 16.63 -20.12 -17.48
CA ALA A 7 15.31 -20.29 -18.11
C ALA A 7 14.17 -20.20 -17.09
N VAL A 8 14.39 -20.73 -15.88
CA VAL A 8 13.42 -20.62 -14.78
C VAL A 8 13.30 -19.16 -14.31
N ARG A 9 14.41 -18.42 -14.29
CA ARG A 9 14.40 -17.00 -13.92
C ARG A 9 13.63 -16.16 -14.95
N GLU A 10 13.92 -16.34 -16.23
CA GLU A 10 13.24 -15.63 -17.33
C GLU A 10 11.73 -15.87 -17.29
N PHE A 11 11.29 -17.12 -17.10
CA PHE A 11 9.88 -17.46 -16.95
C PHE A 11 9.20 -16.67 -15.82
N TRP A 12 9.82 -16.61 -14.63
CA TRP A 12 9.24 -15.88 -13.50
C TRP A 12 9.30 -14.36 -13.67
N ASP A 13 10.35 -13.84 -14.31
CA ASP A 13 10.50 -12.41 -14.57
C ASP A 13 9.40 -11.91 -15.51
N ASP A 14 9.05 -12.67 -16.55
CA ASP A 14 7.94 -12.33 -17.44
C ASP A 14 6.58 -12.38 -16.73
N LEU A 15 6.34 -13.41 -15.92
CA LEU A 15 5.07 -13.52 -15.20
C LEU A 15 4.91 -12.44 -14.12
N ARG A 16 6.00 -11.97 -13.49
CA ARG A 16 5.94 -10.85 -12.54
C ARG A 16 5.54 -9.53 -13.19
N LYS A 17 5.72 -9.36 -14.51
CA LYS A 17 5.23 -8.15 -15.21
C LYS A 17 3.69 -8.09 -15.25
N THR A 18 3.01 -9.23 -15.09
CA THR A 18 1.55 -9.30 -15.20
C THR A 18 0.84 -9.29 -13.85
N THR A 19 1.57 -9.21 -12.72
CA THR A 19 0.96 -9.22 -11.38
C THR A 19 1.82 -8.51 -10.34
N GLN A 20 1.18 -7.87 -9.37
CA GLN A 20 1.86 -7.33 -8.20
C GLN A 20 2.16 -8.39 -7.12
N ALA A 21 1.65 -9.62 -7.30
CA ALA A 21 1.90 -10.71 -6.37
C ALA A 21 3.39 -11.11 -6.36
N ARG A 22 3.91 -11.42 -5.17
CA ARG A 22 5.31 -11.84 -4.96
C ARG A 22 5.49 -13.32 -5.30
N ILE A 23 5.52 -13.65 -6.59
CA ILE A 23 5.64 -15.02 -7.12
C ILE A 23 7.07 -15.36 -7.54
N GLY A 24 7.40 -16.66 -7.59
CA GLY A 24 8.69 -17.12 -8.12
C GLY A 24 9.92 -16.67 -7.31
N LEU A 25 9.77 -16.39 -6.01
CA LEU A 25 10.84 -15.79 -5.17
C LEU A 25 12.02 -16.71 -4.88
N GLY A 26 11.94 -17.97 -5.30
CA GLY A 26 12.91 -19.00 -4.94
C GLY A 26 12.79 -19.44 -3.48
N ARG A 27 13.81 -20.13 -2.98
CA ARG A 27 13.84 -20.68 -1.62
C ARG A 27 15.28 -20.88 -1.12
N ALA A 28 15.45 -20.78 0.19
CA ALA A 28 16.62 -21.25 0.93
C ALA A 28 16.17 -22.44 1.81
N GLY A 29 16.42 -23.67 1.35
CA GLY A 29 15.87 -24.88 1.98
C GLY A 29 14.34 -24.92 1.87
N THR A 30 13.66 -24.87 3.02
CA THR A 30 12.19 -24.80 3.15
C THR A 30 11.67 -23.38 3.42
N ALA A 31 12.55 -22.38 3.46
CA ALA A 31 12.22 -20.99 3.77
C ALA A 31 12.44 -20.05 2.58
N LEU A 32 12.01 -18.79 2.72
CA LEU A 32 12.32 -17.72 1.77
C LEU A 32 13.80 -17.33 1.84
N PRO A 33 14.40 -16.88 0.73
CA PRO A 33 15.70 -16.23 0.76
C PRO A 33 15.68 -14.97 1.65
N THR A 34 16.78 -14.69 2.35
CA THR A 34 16.85 -13.54 3.28
C THR A 34 16.49 -12.21 2.63
N ARG A 35 16.88 -11.99 1.36
CA ARG A 35 16.51 -10.77 0.61
C ARG A 35 14.98 -10.57 0.57
N GLU A 36 14.23 -11.63 0.30
CA GLU A 36 12.77 -11.59 0.17
C GLU A 36 12.09 -11.33 1.52
N VAL A 37 12.66 -11.87 2.60
CA VAL A 37 12.21 -11.58 3.98
C VAL A 37 12.43 -10.11 4.33
N LEU A 38 13.59 -9.56 3.98
CA LEU A 38 13.91 -8.14 4.23
C LEU A 38 13.02 -7.20 3.41
N GLU A 39 12.78 -7.52 2.12
CA GLU A 39 11.87 -6.75 1.28
C GLU A 39 10.42 -6.80 1.75
N LEU A 40 9.99 -7.93 2.35
CA LEU A 40 8.68 -8.00 2.99
C LEU A 40 8.62 -7.13 4.24
N ALA A 41 9.64 -7.18 5.10
CA ALA A 41 9.71 -6.37 6.31
C ALA A 41 9.71 -4.87 6.00
N ALA A 42 10.48 -4.44 5.01
CA ALA A 42 10.52 -3.05 4.56
C ALA A 42 9.16 -2.58 4.01
N ALA A 43 8.52 -3.38 3.15
CA ALA A 43 7.19 -3.06 2.64
C ALA A 43 6.14 -3.00 3.75
N HIS A 44 6.25 -3.87 4.76
CA HIS A 44 5.35 -3.88 5.91
C HIS A 44 5.51 -2.66 6.81
N ALA A 45 6.76 -2.20 7.01
CA ALA A 45 7.02 -0.93 7.71
C ALA A 45 6.39 0.25 6.97
N ALA A 46 6.64 0.37 5.66
CA ALA A 46 6.06 1.42 4.82
C ALA A 46 4.51 1.38 4.84
N ALA A 47 3.90 0.19 4.81
CA ALA A 47 2.46 0.03 4.88
C ALA A 47 1.88 0.52 6.23
N ARG A 48 2.58 0.28 7.34
CA ARG A 48 2.17 0.79 8.66
C ARG A 48 2.22 2.31 8.71
N ASP A 49 3.30 2.90 8.21
CA ASP A 49 3.43 4.37 8.17
C ASP A 49 2.31 5.00 7.34
N ALA A 50 1.98 4.40 6.19
CA ALA A 50 0.92 4.86 5.29
C ALA A 50 -0.46 4.95 5.96
N VAL A 51 -0.76 4.08 6.94
CA VAL A 51 -2.02 4.16 7.71
C VAL A 51 -2.13 5.46 8.50
N HIS A 52 -1.01 6.06 8.89
CA HIS A 52 -0.97 7.26 9.73
C HIS A 52 -0.71 8.57 8.97
N ILE A 53 -0.31 8.52 7.70
CA ILE A 53 -0.11 9.72 6.87
C ILE A 53 -1.42 10.52 6.77
N PRO A 54 -1.46 11.80 7.16
CA PRO A 54 -2.68 12.61 7.07
C PRO A 54 -3.01 12.95 5.60
N LEU A 55 -4.30 13.16 5.33
CA LEU A 55 -4.77 13.64 4.04
C LEU A 55 -4.46 15.14 3.91
N ASP A 56 -3.82 15.57 2.82
CA ASP A 56 -3.70 16.99 2.50
C ASP A 56 -5.00 17.49 1.87
N VAL A 57 -5.90 17.99 2.71
CA VAL A 57 -7.20 18.52 2.29
C VAL A 57 -7.04 19.74 1.39
N GLN A 58 -6.00 20.56 1.60
CA GLN A 58 -5.82 21.79 0.83
C GLN A 58 -5.36 21.48 -0.60
N GLU A 59 -4.43 20.54 -0.75
CA GLU A 59 -3.98 20.05 -2.04
C GLU A 59 -5.16 19.48 -2.85
N ILE A 60 -5.97 18.62 -2.22
CA ILE A 60 -7.16 18.04 -2.86
C ILE A 60 -8.17 19.11 -3.25
N CYS A 61 -8.44 20.08 -2.37
CA CYS A 61 -9.34 21.18 -2.70
C CYS A 61 -8.82 21.98 -3.91
N GLY A 62 -7.50 22.21 -4.00
CA GLY A 62 -6.88 22.83 -5.17
C GLY A 62 -7.07 22.03 -6.45
N ALA A 63 -6.85 20.71 -6.39
CA ALA A 63 -7.04 19.80 -7.51
C ALA A 63 -8.51 19.71 -7.95
N VAL A 64 -9.47 19.71 -7.02
CA VAL A 64 -10.91 19.71 -7.36
C VAL A 64 -11.30 20.99 -8.09
N ARG A 65 -10.82 22.15 -7.62
CA ARG A 65 -11.06 23.44 -8.30
C ARG A 65 -10.51 23.44 -9.72
N SER A 66 -9.32 22.87 -9.95
CA SER A 66 -8.70 22.85 -11.28
C SER A 66 -9.45 21.98 -12.29
N VAL A 67 -10.20 20.97 -11.83
CA VAL A 67 -11.08 20.15 -12.67
C VAL A 67 -12.36 20.91 -13.09
N GLY A 68 -12.67 22.05 -12.44
CA GLY A 68 -13.78 22.92 -12.84
C GLY A 68 -15.17 22.41 -12.44
N ILE A 69 -15.26 21.49 -11.48
CA ILE A 69 -16.53 20.90 -11.01
C ILE A 69 -17.17 21.65 -9.83
N GLY A 70 -16.65 22.83 -9.48
CA GLY A 70 -17.17 23.69 -8.41
C GLY A 70 -16.21 23.85 -7.22
N GLU A 71 -16.66 24.56 -6.19
CA GLU A 71 -15.89 24.75 -4.95
C GLU A 71 -16.06 23.54 -4.02
N PRO A 72 -14.97 22.84 -3.66
CA PRO A 72 -15.02 21.73 -2.71
C PRO A 72 -15.37 22.21 -1.30
N VAL A 73 -16.22 21.45 -0.62
CA VAL A 73 -16.53 21.66 0.80
C VAL A 73 -15.85 20.57 1.62
N ALA A 74 -14.96 20.96 2.52
CA ALA A 74 -14.37 20.05 3.48
C ALA A 74 -15.36 19.78 4.62
N VAL A 75 -15.61 18.50 4.90
CA VAL A 75 -16.45 18.05 6.01
C VAL A 75 -15.67 17.10 6.91
N THR A 76 -16.06 17.03 8.17
CA THR A 76 -15.48 16.12 9.16
C THR A 76 -16.53 15.15 9.66
N SER A 77 -16.10 13.93 10.00
CA SER A 77 -16.91 13.02 10.81
C SER A 77 -16.84 13.41 12.28
N ARG A 78 -17.51 12.64 13.15
CA ARG A 78 -17.37 12.78 14.61
C ARG A 78 -16.06 12.25 15.17
N ALA A 79 -15.27 11.49 14.39
CA ALA A 79 -13.95 11.07 14.83
C ALA A 79 -12.99 12.27 14.82
N THR A 80 -12.41 12.57 15.98
CA THR A 80 -11.59 13.75 16.24
C THR A 80 -10.09 13.51 16.04
N SER A 81 -9.69 12.25 15.91
CA SER A 81 -8.29 11.85 15.72
C SER A 81 -8.18 10.61 14.84
N ARG A 82 -6.99 10.38 14.28
CA ARG A 82 -6.68 9.16 13.51
C ARG A 82 -6.86 7.90 14.36
N ASP A 83 -6.42 7.95 15.61
CA ASP A 83 -6.54 6.83 16.56
C ASP A 83 -7.98 6.48 16.88
N GLU A 84 -8.84 7.48 17.07
CA GLU A 84 -10.27 7.29 17.26
C GLU A 84 -10.92 6.73 15.99
N TYR A 85 -10.61 7.30 14.82
CA TYR A 85 -11.11 6.83 13.53
C TYR A 85 -10.81 5.34 13.29
N LEU A 86 -9.61 4.87 13.64
CA LEU A 86 -9.20 3.47 13.49
C LEU A 86 -9.89 2.50 14.46
N ARG A 87 -10.37 2.99 15.62
CA ARG A 87 -10.95 2.15 16.69
C ARG A 87 -12.46 2.30 16.82
N ARG A 88 -13.05 3.38 16.32
CA ARG A 88 -14.48 3.76 16.44
C ARG A 88 -15.10 4.00 15.06
N PRO A 89 -15.35 2.94 14.30
CA PRO A 89 -15.97 3.05 12.97
C PRO A 89 -17.38 3.64 13.02
N ASP A 90 -18.05 3.57 14.17
CA ASP A 90 -19.33 4.22 14.43
C ASP A 90 -19.24 5.75 14.33
N LEU A 91 -18.17 6.36 14.85
CA LEU A 91 -17.95 7.81 14.80
C LEU A 91 -17.54 8.29 13.41
N GLY A 92 -16.80 7.47 12.65
CA GLY A 92 -16.37 7.81 11.29
C GLY A 92 -17.48 7.78 10.24
N ARG A 93 -18.64 7.18 10.55
CA ARG A 93 -19.79 7.05 9.63
C ARG A 93 -20.88 8.11 9.85
N VAL A 94 -20.66 9.03 10.77
CA VAL A 94 -21.60 10.10 11.10
C VAL A 94 -20.88 11.46 11.03
N PRO A 95 -21.54 12.50 10.49
CA PRO A 95 -21.03 13.87 10.52
C PRO A 95 -21.11 14.48 11.92
#